data_AF-A0A1R3KHT2-F1
#
_entry.id   AF-A0A1R3KHT2-F1
#
_cell.length_a   1.000
_cell.length_b   1.000
_cell.length_c   1.000
_cell.angle_alpha   90.00
_cell.angle_beta   90.00
_cell.angle_gamma   90.00
#
_symmetry.space_group_name_H-M   'P 1'
#
loop_
_entity.id
_entity.type
_entity.pdbx_description
1 polymer ?
#
loop_
_entity_poly.entity_id
_entity_poly.type
_entity_poly.pdbx_seq_one_letter_code
_entity_poly.pdbx_strand_id
1 'polypeptide(L)'
;MDADPNLTLSGFDVIEDIKAQVEKKCPGVVSCADLLALAARDSVSFQFQKPLWEVLTGRRDGRVSRISEAMAEIPTPFSNFTTLVQSYARKGLTIHDLVVLSGYTTLNRAYAKFLKTKCRSLSETDTTTVEMDPRSSFNFDNNYYHVLKRNMGLLQSDAALITDKESLKIVNEMLNPLKFFQEFALSMQKAGAIGVLTGNAGEIRKKCYVVN
;
A
#
# COMPACT_ATOMS: atom_id res chain seq x y z
N MET A 1 -10.49 -13.61 7.10
CA MET A 1 -9.48 -12.78 6.39
C MET A 1 -8.10 -13.45 6.45
N ASP A 2 -8.04 -14.75 6.15
CA ASP A 2 -7.18 -15.65 6.93
C ASP A 2 -5.91 -16.08 6.17
N ALA A 3 -5.58 -15.36 5.11
CA ALA A 3 -4.30 -15.50 4.41
C ALA A 3 -3.22 -14.82 5.25
N ASP A 4 -2.06 -15.46 5.39
CA ASP A 4 -0.89 -14.94 6.11
C ASP A 4 -0.59 -13.44 5.86
N PRO A 5 -0.54 -12.92 4.61
CA PRO A 5 -0.29 -11.49 4.36
C PRO A 5 -1.39 -10.54 4.87
N ASN A 6 -2.58 -11.04 5.18
CA ASN A 6 -3.71 -10.25 5.66
C ASN A 6 -3.81 -10.21 7.20
N LEU A 7 -3.07 -11.05 7.93
CA LEU A 7 -3.16 -11.14 9.40
C LEU A 7 -2.70 -9.85 10.12
N THR A 8 -1.97 -8.98 9.43
CA THR A 8 -1.50 -7.68 9.94
C THR A 8 -2.40 -6.50 9.55
N LEU A 9 -3.48 -6.72 8.80
CA LEU A 9 -4.41 -5.66 8.39
C LEU A 9 -5.24 -5.14 9.57
N SER A 10 -5.56 -3.85 9.54
CA SER A 10 -6.36 -3.16 10.56
C SER A 10 -7.20 -2.03 9.95
N GLY A 11 -8.04 -1.37 10.75
CA GLY A 11 -8.93 -0.28 10.31
C GLY A 11 -10.27 -0.74 9.71
N PHE A 12 -10.61 -2.02 9.78
CA PHE A 12 -11.90 -2.56 9.31
C PHE A 12 -13.09 -1.94 10.05
N ASP A 13 -12.94 -1.68 11.34
CA ASP A 13 -13.89 -0.96 12.18
C ASP A 13 -14.16 0.48 11.69
N VAL A 14 -13.10 1.19 11.28
CA VAL A 14 -13.21 2.53 10.69
C VAL A 14 -13.97 2.49 9.37
N ILE A 15 -13.68 1.50 8.51
CA ILE A 15 -14.39 1.31 7.24
C ILE A 15 -15.89 1.02 7.46
N GLU A 16 -16.24 0.19 8.46
CA GLU A 16 -17.64 -0.10 8.79
C GLU A 16 -18.37 1.10 9.40
N ASP A 17 -17.73 1.94 10.23
CA ASP A 17 -18.37 3.15 10.74
C ASP A 17 -18.61 4.17 9.61
N ILE A 18 -17.61 4.42 8.75
CA ILE A 18 -17.78 5.27 7.56
C ILE A 18 -18.94 4.72 6.71
N LYS A 19 -19.00 3.40 6.49
CA LYS A 19 -20.08 2.79 5.71
C LYS A 19 -21.44 2.98 6.37
N ALA A 20 -21.55 2.79 7.68
CA ALA A 20 -22.78 3.01 8.43
C ALA A 20 -23.24 4.47 8.42
N GLN A 21 -22.31 5.44 8.41
CA GLN A 21 -22.62 6.86 8.27
C GLN A 21 -23.04 7.23 6.83
N VAL A 22 -22.41 6.64 5.82
CA VAL A 22 -22.74 6.84 4.40
C VAL A 22 -24.11 6.25 4.07
N GLU A 23 -24.42 5.02 4.50
CA GLU A 23 -25.73 4.39 4.29
C GLU A 23 -26.89 5.16 4.96
N LYS A 24 -26.64 5.90 6.04
CA LYS A 24 -27.65 6.82 6.63
C LYS A 24 -27.95 8.04 5.75
N LYS A 25 -27.02 8.45 4.88
CA LYS A 25 -27.14 9.64 4.02
C LYS A 25 -27.60 9.29 2.60
N CYS A 26 -27.06 8.21 2.03
CA CYS A 26 -27.38 7.74 0.68
C CYS A 26 -27.43 6.19 0.64
N PRO A 27 -28.53 5.58 1.12
CA PRO A 27 -28.67 4.13 1.23
C PRO A 27 -28.44 3.42 -0.11
N GLY A 28 -27.57 2.41 -0.14
CA GLY A 28 -27.32 1.57 -1.30
C GLY A 28 -26.64 2.26 -2.49
N VAL A 29 -26.05 3.45 -2.32
CA VAL A 29 -25.42 4.21 -3.41
C VAL A 29 -23.91 3.97 -3.51
N VAL A 30 -23.18 4.02 -2.40
CA VAL A 30 -21.70 4.00 -2.39
C VAL A 30 -21.17 2.59 -2.09
N SER A 31 -20.37 2.03 -2.99
CA SER A 31 -19.73 0.73 -2.77
C SER A 31 -18.67 0.77 -1.68
N CYS A 32 -18.41 -0.38 -1.06
CA CYS A 32 -17.28 -0.53 -0.13
C CYS A 32 -15.94 -0.40 -0.86
N ALA A 33 -15.87 -0.80 -2.13
CA ALA A 33 -14.72 -0.60 -3.00
C ALA A 33 -14.38 0.89 -3.23
N ASP A 34 -15.38 1.75 -3.49
CA ASP A 34 -15.16 3.20 -3.62
C ASP A 34 -14.86 3.86 -2.27
N LEU A 35 -15.52 3.41 -1.19
CA LEU A 35 -15.25 3.89 0.16
C LEU A 35 -13.78 3.66 0.55
N LEU A 36 -13.24 2.45 0.30
CA LEU A 36 -11.83 2.14 0.58
C LEU A 36 -10.87 3.01 -0.26
N ALA A 37 -11.17 3.24 -1.54
CA ALA A 37 -10.36 4.10 -2.41
C ALA A 37 -10.38 5.58 -1.98
N LEU A 38 -11.54 6.08 -1.52
CA LEU A 38 -11.70 7.42 -0.96
C LEU A 38 -10.96 7.56 0.38
N ALA A 39 -11.13 6.59 1.28
CA ALA A 39 -10.45 6.56 2.58
C ALA A 39 -8.93 6.56 2.40
N ALA A 40 -8.38 5.75 1.50
CA ALA A 40 -6.95 5.74 1.19
C ALA A 40 -6.44 7.12 0.73
N ARG A 41 -7.21 7.83 -0.10
CA ARG A 41 -6.86 9.20 -0.54
C ARG A 41 -6.93 10.18 0.60
N ASP A 42 -7.99 10.14 1.39
CA ASP A 42 -8.22 11.07 2.50
C ASP A 42 -7.19 10.89 3.63
N SER A 43 -6.79 9.66 3.97
CA SER A 43 -5.73 9.38 4.94
C SER A 43 -4.39 10.01 4.54
N VAL A 44 -3.98 9.88 3.28
CA VAL A 44 -2.73 10.49 2.78
C VAL A 44 -2.86 12.02 2.66
N SER A 45 -4.04 12.50 2.28
CA SER A 45 -4.33 13.91 2.04
C SER A 45 -4.54 14.72 3.33
N PHE A 46 -4.81 14.05 4.46
CA PHE A 46 -5.14 14.67 5.74
C PHE A 46 -4.11 15.73 6.18
N GLN A 47 -2.82 15.41 6.18
CA GLN A 47 -1.78 16.35 6.60
C GLN A 47 -1.67 17.60 5.70
N PHE A 48 -2.13 17.51 4.43
CA PHE A 48 -2.08 18.61 3.47
C PHE A 48 -3.37 19.45 3.45
N GLN A 49 -4.41 19.02 4.16
CA GLN A 49 -5.74 19.66 4.20
C GLN A 49 -6.37 19.87 2.79
N LYS A 50 -5.94 19.07 1.81
CA LYS A 50 -6.46 19.08 0.43
C LYS A 50 -6.27 17.70 -0.21
N PRO A 51 -7.18 17.25 -1.10
CA PRO A 51 -6.96 16.07 -1.92
C PRO A 51 -5.64 16.15 -2.71
N LEU A 52 -4.79 15.13 -2.60
CA LEU A 52 -3.61 14.99 -3.45
C LEU A 52 -3.91 14.43 -4.84
N TRP A 53 -4.97 13.62 -4.97
CA TRP A 53 -5.46 13.12 -6.26
C TRP A 53 -6.99 12.97 -6.29
N GLU A 54 -7.51 12.91 -7.51
CA GLU A 54 -8.90 12.57 -7.78
C GLU A 54 -9.10 11.06 -7.74
N VAL A 55 -10.06 10.60 -6.94
CA VAL A 55 -10.48 9.19 -6.89
C VAL A 55 -11.65 9.01 -7.86
N LEU A 56 -11.40 8.35 -8.99
CA LEU A 56 -12.48 7.88 -9.87
C LEU A 56 -13.36 6.91 -9.08
N THR A 57 -14.67 7.09 -9.10
CA THR A 57 -15.68 6.24 -8.42
C THR A 57 -16.55 5.48 -9.43
N GLY A 58 -17.49 4.66 -8.94
CA GLY A 58 -18.32 3.76 -9.74
C GLY A 58 -17.89 2.29 -9.66
N ARG A 59 -16.99 1.93 -8.73
CA ARG A 59 -16.66 0.53 -8.45
C ARG A 59 -17.83 -0.16 -7.80
N ARG A 60 -17.86 -1.49 -7.93
CA ARG A 60 -18.86 -2.35 -7.32
C ARG A 60 -18.19 -3.46 -6.51
N ASP A 61 -18.90 -3.89 -5.48
CA ASP A 61 -18.41 -4.87 -4.53
C ASP A 61 -18.50 -6.28 -5.12
N GLY A 62 -17.40 -7.02 -5.03
CA GLY A 62 -17.35 -8.42 -5.44
C GLY A 62 -18.19 -9.33 -4.52
N ARG A 63 -18.44 -10.56 -4.95
CA ARG A 63 -19.14 -11.60 -4.15
C ARG A 63 -18.26 -12.78 -3.74
N VAL A 64 -16.97 -12.72 -4.09
CA VAL A 64 -16.00 -13.79 -3.87
C VAL A 64 -14.81 -13.19 -3.13
N SER A 65 -14.26 -13.95 -2.18
CA SER A 65 -12.98 -13.71 -1.53
C SER A 65 -12.35 -15.06 -1.28
N ARG A 66 -11.11 -15.28 -1.74
CA ARG A 66 -10.40 -16.57 -1.59
C ARG A 66 -9.03 -16.36 -0.96
N ILE A 67 -8.74 -17.17 0.05
CA ILE A 67 -7.43 -17.22 0.71
C ILE A 67 -6.30 -17.48 -0.31
N SER A 68 -6.53 -18.38 -1.27
CA SER A 68 -5.58 -18.74 -2.32
C SER A 68 -5.23 -17.58 -3.26
N GLU A 69 -6.17 -16.68 -3.54
CA GLU A 69 -5.93 -15.50 -4.38
C GLU A 69 -5.05 -14.49 -3.64
N ALA A 70 -5.34 -14.23 -2.36
CA ALA A 70 -4.51 -13.35 -1.53
C ALA A 70 -3.05 -13.87 -1.39
N MET A 71 -2.87 -15.18 -1.18
CA MET A 71 -1.53 -15.79 -1.09
C MET A 71 -0.74 -15.78 -2.41
N ALA A 72 -1.42 -15.83 -3.56
CA ALA A 72 -0.75 -15.86 -4.89
C ALA A 72 -0.47 -14.48 -5.49
N GLU A 73 -1.23 -13.46 -5.05
CA GLU A 73 -1.23 -12.13 -5.67
C GLU A 73 -0.61 -11.02 -4.81
N ILE A 74 -0.45 -11.23 -3.49
CA ILE A 74 0.24 -10.29 -2.59
C ILE A 74 1.73 -10.66 -2.48
N PRO A 75 2.68 -9.78 -2.86
CA PRO A 75 4.11 -10.06 -2.73
C PRO A 75 4.57 -10.21 -1.28
N THR A 76 5.50 -11.12 -1.01
CA THR A 76 6.08 -11.29 0.33
C THR A 76 7.17 -10.23 0.59
N PRO A 77 7.42 -9.83 1.85
CA PRO A 77 8.48 -8.88 2.19
C PRO A 77 9.91 -9.39 1.93
N PHE A 78 10.06 -10.66 1.54
CA PHE A 78 11.31 -11.32 1.16
C PHE A 78 11.46 -11.51 -0.36
N SER A 79 10.50 -11.01 -1.15
CA SER A 79 10.52 -11.12 -2.61
C SER A 79 11.73 -10.42 -3.21
N ASN A 80 12.40 -11.05 -4.17
CA ASN A 80 13.46 -10.39 -4.94
C ASN A 80 12.87 -9.42 -5.99
N PHE A 81 13.72 -8.55 -6.54
CA PHE A 81 13.31 -7.54 -7.52
C PHE A 81 12.58 -8.14 -8.73
N THR A 82 13.05 -9.24 -9.30
CA THR A 82 12.42 -9.90 -10.46
C THR A 82 11.01 -10.39 -10.13
N THR A 83 10.81 -10.99 -8.96
CA THR A 83 9.49 -11.45 -8.48
C THR A 83 8.53 -10.28 -8.23
N LEU A 84 9.04 -9.16 -7.69
CA LEU A 84 8.27 -7.93 -7.51
C LEU A 84 7.82 -7.34 -8.86
N VAL A 85 8.75 -7.17 -9.81
CA VAL A 85 8.43 -6.67 -11.17
C VAL A 85 7.39 -7.56 -11.86
N GLN A 86 7.54 -8.89 -11.81
CA GLN A 86 6.57 -9.82 -12.40
C GLN A 86 5.19 -9.72 -11.73
N SER A 87 5.13 -9.54 -10.41
CA SER A 87 3.85 -9.43 -9.69
C SER A 87 3.12 -8.12 -9.98
N TYR A 88 3.86 -7.02 -10.10
CA TYR A 88 3.30 -5.73 -10.51
C TYR A 88 2.87 -5.73 -11.98
N ALA A 89 3.69 -6.31 -12.88
CA ALA A 89 3.35 -6.46 -14.29
C ALA A 89 2.07 -7.29 -14.52
N ARG A 90 1.84 -8.35 -13.72
CA ARG A 90 0.57 -9.11 -13.71
C ARG A 90 -0.67 -8.24 -13.38
N LYS A 91 -0.48 -7.08 -12.76
CA LYS A 91 -1.54 -6.10 -12.45
C LYS A 91 -1.56 -4.90 -13.40
N GLY A 92 -0.77 -4.91 -14.47
CA GLY A 92 -0.63 -3.78 -15.39
C GLY A 92 0.18 -2.61 -14.82
N LEU A 93 0.88 -2.81 -13.70
CA LEU A 93 1.77 -1.82 -13.09
C LEU A 93 3.20 -1.99 -13.64
N THR A 94 3.86 -0.87 -13.88
CA THR A 94 5.22 -0.82 -14.44
C THR A 94 6.30 -0.94 -13.37
N ILE A 95 7.57 -1.06 -13.78
CA ILE A 95 8.73 -0.93 -12.87
C ILE A 95 8.70 0.42 -12.15
N HIS A 96 8.26 1.49 -12.82
CA HIS A 96 8.11 2.81 -12.19
C HIS A 96 7.06 2.79 -11.08
N ASP A 97 5.90 2.17 -11.34
CA ASP A 97 4.86 2.02 -10.32
C ASP A 97 5.36 1.16 -9.13
N LEU A 98 6.14 0.09 -9.39
CA LEU A 98 6.82 -0.69 -8.34
C LEU A 98 7.81 0.16 -7.53
N VAL A 99 8.56 1.05 -8.18
CA VAL A 99 9.57 1.89 -7.52
C VAL A 99 8.95 3.00 -6.69
N VAL A 100 7.76 3.46 -7.07
CA VAL A 100 6.94 4.33 -6.22
C VAL A 100 6.42 3.56 -4.98
N LEU A 101 6.64 2.23 -4.88
CA LEU A 101 5.94 1.31 -3.95
C LEU A 101 6.77 0.15 -3.25
N SER A 102 8.12 -0.09 -3.35
CA SER A 102 8.79 -1.38 -2.87
C SER A 102 10.36 -1.47 -2.67
N GLY A 103 11.06 -2.67 -2.67
CA GLY A 103 12.57 -2.87 -2.66
C GLY A 103 13.38 -4.19 -2.17
N TYR A 104 14.56 -4.03 -1.44
CA TYR A 104 15.86 -4.80 -1.06
C TYR A 104 17.28 -4.04 -1.12
N THR A 105 18.12 -3.85 -0.05
CA THR A 105 19.61 -3.58 -0.16
C THR A 105 20.39 -3.99 1.10
N THR A 106 21.75 -3.92 1.11
CA THR A 106 22.58 -4.18 2.31
C THR A 106 22.39 -3.12 3.40
N LEU A 107 21.51 -3.46 4.36
CA LEU A 107 21.14 -2.70 5.54
C LEU A 107 22.35 -2.06 6.27
N ASN A 108 22.23 -0.77 6.57
CA ASN A 108 23.23 0.02 7.27
C ASN A 108 23.62 -0.63 8.61
N ARG A 109 24.91 -0.89 8.85
CA ARG A 109 25.39 -1.65 10.02
C ARG A 109 24.96 -1.06 11.37
N ALA A 110 24.89 0.26 11.49
CA ALA A 110 24.43 0.92 12.72
C ALA A 110 22.92 0.78 12.92
N TYR A 111 22.14 0.92 11.84
CA TYR A 111 20.69 0.72 11.87
C TYR A 111 20.32 -0.75 12.10
N ALA A 112 21.03 -1.70 11.48
CA ALA A 112 20.91 -3.13 11.74
C ALA A 112 21.22 -3.48 13.21
N LYS A 113 22.23 -2.83 13.82
CA LYS A 113 22.51 -2.99 15.26
C LYS A 113 21.36 -2.44 16.12
N PHE A 114 20.81 -1.27 15.77
CA PHE A 114 19.64 -0.71 16.45
C PHE A 114 18.41 -1.63 16.36
N LEU A 115 18.07 -2.11 15.16
CA LEU A 115 16.95 -3.02 14.94
C LEU A 115 17.11 -4.32 15.76
N LYS A 116 18.31 -4.90 15.84
CA LYS A 116 18.62 -6.05 16.72
C LYS A 116 18.44 -5.78 18.22
N THR A 117 18.41 -4.52 18.66
CA THR A 117 18.07 -4.19 20.07
C THR A 117 16.56 -4.11 20.32
N LYS A 118 15.76 -3.99 19.25
CA LYS A 118 14.29 -3.93 19.25
C LYS A 118 13.70 -5.32 18.97
N CYS A 119 13.94 -5.83 17.76
CA CYS A 119 13.55 -7.18 17.33
C CYS A 119 14.51 -8.21 17.95
N ARG A 120 14.24 -8.59 19.20
CA ARG A 120 15.07 -9.52 19.98
C ARG A 120 14.66 -10.97 19.81
N SER A 121 13.41 -11.22 19.43
CA SER A 121 12.88 -12.55 19.14
C SER A 121 12.87 -12.80 17.63
N LEU A 122 12.89 -14.09 17.27
CA LEU A 122 12.53 -14.57 15.94
C LEU A 122 11.20 -15.35 15.99
N SER A 123 10.45 -15.23 17.09
CA SER A 123 9.12 -15.85 17.22
C SER A 123 8.13 -15.17 16.28
N GLU A 124 7.33 -15.98 15.59
CA GLU A 124 6.19 -15.53 14.79
C GLU A 124 5.10 -14.84 15.64
N THR A 125 5.15 -15.01 16.97
CA THR A 125 4.30 -14.32 17.93
C THR A 125 4.86 -13.00 18.45
N ASP A 126 6.01 -12.52 17.96
CA ASP A 126 6.58 -11.24 18.37
C ASP A 126 5.82 -10.08 17.71
N THR A 127 5.11 -9.29 18.51
CA THR A 127 4.33 -8.13 18.05
C THR A 127 5.15 -6.83 18.05
N THR A 128 6.48 -6.91 18.23
CA THR A 128 7.38 -5.74 18.20
C THR A 128 7.38 -5.06 16.83
N THR A 129 6.80 -3.86 16.78
CA THR A 129 6.85 -3.00 15.60
C THR A 129 8.05 -2.04 15.63
N VAL A 130 8.48 -1.61 14.45
CA VAL A 130 9.51 -0.57 14.24
C VAL A 130 9.10 0.31 13.06
N GLU A 131 9.64 1.54 13.00
CA GLU A 131 9.28 2.51 11.97
C GLU A 131 9.78 2.08 10.58
N MET A 132 8.85 2.01 9.60
CA MET A 132 9.18 1.81 8.18
C MET A 132 9.98 2.97 7.60
N ASP A 133 9.65 4.21 7.98
CA ASP A 133 10.42 5.41 7.67
C ASP A 133 10.91 6.10 8.95
N PRO A 134 12.14 5.79 9.41
CA PRO A 134 12.66 6.32 10.67
C PRO A 134 12.70 7.85 10.69
N ARG A 135 12.09 8.44 11.73
CA ARG A 135 11.94 9.90 11.95
C ARG A 135 10.92 10.66 11.08
N SER A 136 10.24 10.03 10.12
CA SER A 136 9.05 10.61 9.47
C SER A 136 7.84 9.66 9.44
N SER A 137 7.80 8.69 10.36
CA SER A 137 6.77 7.64 10.49
C SER A 137 5.30 8.13 10.58
N PHE A 138 5.08 9.42 10.87
CA PHE A 138 3.75 10.06 10.93
C PHE A 138 3.49 11.08 9.81
N ASN A 139 4.44 11.31 8.90
CA ASN A 139 4.29 12.24 7.78
C ASN A 139 4.34 11.48 6.45
N PHE A 140 3.50 11.86 5.50
CA PHE A 140 3.60 11.37 4.12
C PHE A 140 4.49 12.29 3.28
N ASP A 141 5.78 11.95 3.18
CA ASP A 141 6.78 12.72 2.45
C ASP A 141 7.74 11.81 1.67
N ASN A 142 8.81 12.38 1.10
CA ASN A 142 9.81 11.62 0.34
C ASN A 142 11.05 11.21 1.17
N ASN A 143 11.02 11.34 2.51
CA ASN A 143 12.09 10.88 3.41
C ASN A 143 12.33 9.37 3.27
N TYR A 144 11.31 8.58 2.94
CA TYR A 144 11.45 7.18 2.53
C TYR A 144 12.62 6.98 1.54
N TYR A 145 12.64 7.71 0.42
CA TYR A 145 13.71 7.61 -0.59
C TYR A 145 15.07 8.11 -0.07
N HIS A 146 15.07 9.06 0.86
CA HIS A 146 16.29 9.50 1.56
C HIS A 146 16.83 8.43 2.53
N VAL A 147 15.98 7.67 3.23
CA VAL A 147 16.42 6.55 4.08
C VAL A 147 16.83 5.32 3.25
N LEU A 148 16.17 5.05 2.11
CA LEU A 148 16.61 4.02 1.17
C LEU A 148 18.05 4.24 0.72
N LYS A 149 18.41 5.47 0.31
CA LYS A 149 19.78 5.83 -0.09
C LYS A 149 20.81 5.85 1.04
N ARG A 150 20.37 5.77 2.31
CA ARG A 150 21.23 5.55 3.48
C ARG A 150 21.35 4.07 3.86
N ASN A 151 20.77 3.19 3.05
CA ASN A 151 20.56 1.76 3.29
C ASN A 151 19.77 1.50 4.59
N MET A 152 18.72 2.29 4.83
CA MET A 152 17.88 2.24 6.03
C MET A 152 16.41 1.87 5.75
N GLY A 153 16.10 1.34 4.56
CA GLY A 153 14.84 0.62 4.33
C GLY A 153 14.74 -0.59 5.26
N LEU A 154 13.57 -0.88 5.81
CA LEU A 154 13.39 -1.91 6.83
C LEU A 154 13.33 -3.31 6.22
N LEU A 155 12.51 -3.48 5.19
CA LEU A 155 12.22 -4.77 4.58
C LEU A 155 13.29 -5.16 3.57
N GLN A 156 13.45 -6.47 3.38
CA GLN A 156 14.06 -6.97 2.15
C GLN A 156 13.24 -6.52 0.93
N SER A 157 11.99 -6.07 1.09
CA SER A 157 11.20 -5.39 0.07
C SER A 157 11.20 -3.84 0.17
N ASP A 158 12.28 -3.16 0.60
CA ASP A 158 12.35 -1.65 0.64
C ASP A 158 13.46 -0.96 -0.19
N ALA A 159 14.70 -1.46 -0.26
CA ALA A 159 15.79 -0.82 -1.05
C ALA A 159 16.21 -1.38 -2.46
N ALA A 160 15.46 -2.25 -3.17
CA ALA A 160 15.84 -3.00 -4.41
C ALA A 160 15.74 -2.10 -5.60
N LEU A 161 14.84 -1.14 -5.43
CA LEU A 161 14.78 0.06 -6.18
C LEU A 161 16.17 0.72 -6.29
N ILE A 162 17.10 0.49 -5.36
CA ILE A 162 18.50 0.94 -5.45
C ILE A 162 19.52 -0.15 -5.83
N THR A 163 19.08 -1.38 -6.14
CA THR A 163 19.94 -2.46 -6.68
C THR A 163 19.81 -2.64 -8.19
N ASP A 164 18.61 -2.42 -8.75
CA ASP A 164 18.41 -2.34 -10.20
C ASP A 164 18.75 -0.93 -10.73
N LYS A 165 19.33 -0.87 -11.93
CA LYS A 165 19.81 0.39 -12.54
C LYS A 165 18.70 1.28 -13.05
N GLU A 166 17.58 0.73 -13.51
CA GLU A 166 16.45 1.54 -14.00
C GLU A 166 15.67 2.10 -12.82
N SER A 167 15.39 1.22 -11.86
CA SER A 167 14.76 1.55 -10.60
C SER A 167 15.53 2.61 -9.82
N LEU A 168 16.86 2.54 -9.80
CA LEU A 168 17.68 3.52 -9.08
C LEU A 168 17.56 4.91 -9.69
N LYS A 169 17.34 5.05 -11.01
CA LYS A 169 17.06 6.36 -11.62
C LYS A 169 15.77 6.94 -11.05
N ILE A 170 14.73 6.13 -10.98
CA ILE A 170 13.40 6.54 -10.50
C ILE A 170 13.45 6.88 -8.99
N VAL A 171 14.18 6.11 -8.17
CA VAL A 171 14.47 6.49 -6.76
C VAL A 171 15.16 7.86 -6.66
N ASN A 172 16.12 8.13 -7.54
CA ASN A 172 16.80 9.44 -7.56
C ASN A 172 15.84 10.57 -7.98
N GLU A 173 14.88 10.31 -8.88
CA GLU A 173 13.83 11.28 -9.23
C GLU A 173 12.87 11.54 -8.06
N MET A 174 12.52 10.52 -7.26
CA MET A 174 11.64 10.67 -6.09
C MET A 174 12.28 11.47 -4.93
N LEU A 175 13.59 11.75 -4.98
CA LEU A 175 14.23 12.72 -4.08
C LEU A 175 13.75 14.16 -4.34
N ASN A 176 13.10 14.44 -5.47
CA ASN A 176 12.39 15.68 -5.69
C ASN A 176 10.94 15.54 -5.15
N PRO A 177 10.53 16.33 -4.14
CA PRO A 177 9.22 16.17 -3.51
C PRO A 177 8.05 16.47 -4.46
N LEU A 178 8.20 17.42 -5.40
CA LEU A 178 7.14 17.72 -6.37
C LEU A 178 6.91 16.55 -7.32
N LYS A 179 8.00 15.94 -7.81
CA LYS A 179 7.96 14.75 -8.67
C LYS A 179 7.38 13.56 -7.90
N PHE A 180 7.80 13.34 -6.65
CA PHE A 180 7.25 12.28 -5.81
C PHE A 180 5.73 12.38 -5.64
N PHE A 181 5.19 13.53 -5.20
CA PHE A 181 3.75 13.66 -4.99
C PHE A 181 2.95 13.50 -6.29
N GLN A 182 3.48 13.99 -7.42
CA GLN A 182 2.88 13.81 -8.74
C GLN A 182 2.83 12.33 -9.15
N GLU A 183 3.95 11.61 -9.08
CA GLU A 183 4.02 10.21 -9.49
C GLU A 183 3.27 9.28 -8.53
N PHE A 184 3.24 9.59 -7.23
CA PHE A 184 2.43 8.87 -6.26
C PHE A 184 0.93 9.00 -6.56
N ALA A 185 0.46 10.23 -6.85
CA ALA A 185 -0.93 10.47 -7.26
C ALA A 185 -1.33 9.64 -8.49
N LEU A 186 -0.49 9.65 -9.53
CA LEU A 186 -0.72 8.87 -10.76
C LEU A 186 -0.70 7.35 -10.50
N SER A 187 0.24 6.88 -9.67
CA SER A 187 0.36 5.46 -9.31
C SER A 187 -0.85 4.98 -8.50
N MET A 188 -1.36 5.79 -7.56
CA MET A 188 -2.57 5.50 -6.80
C MET A 188 -3.83 5.47 -7.67
N GLN A 189 -3.94 6.35 -8.68
CA GLN A 189 -5.03 6.31 -9.65
C GLN A 189 -5.03 5.01 -10.48
N LYS A 190 -3.85 4.57 -10.96
CA LYS A 190 -3.70 3.27 -11.64
C LYS A 190 -4.06 2.11 -10.71
N ALA A 191 -3.52 2.10 -9.49
CA ALA A 191 -3.77 1.04 -8.51
C ALA A 191 -5.27 0.90 -8.20
N GLY A 192 -5.97 2.03 -8.02
CA GLY A 192 -7.41 2.07 -7.84
C GLY A 192 -8.24 1.62 -9.06
N ALA A 193 -7.64 1.46 -10.24
CA ALA A 193 -8.33 1.00 -11.46
C ALA A 193 -8.14 -0.50 -11.75
N ILE A 194 -7.33 -1.21 -10.95
CA ILE A 194 -7.04 -2.65 -11.15
C ILE A 194 -8.31 -3.49 -10.89
N GLY A 195 -8.71 -4.28 -11.89
CA GLY A 195 -9.71 -5.35 -11.72
C GLY A 195 -11.10 -4.90 -11.29
N VAL A 196 -11.46 -3.62 -11.51
CA VAL A 196 -12.70 -3.03 -11.01
C VAL A 196 -13.96 -3.64 -11.63
N LEU A 197 -14.97 -3.91 -10.80
CA LEU A 197 -16.32 -4.25 -11.26
C LEU A 197 -17.13 -2.96 -11.45
N THR A 198 -17.88 -2.87 -12.55
CA THR A 198 -18.67 -1.68 -12.92
C THR A 198 -20.05 -2.08 -13.49
N GLY A 199 -20.94 -1.09 -13.68
CA GLY A 199 -22.26 -1.31 -14.27
C GLY A 199 -23.13 -2.26 -13.44
N ASN A 200 -23.41 -3.46 -13.97
CA ASN A 200 -24.20 -4.49 -13.29
C ASN A 200 -23.36 -5.63 -12.67
N ALA A 201 -22.03 -5.62 -12.84
CA ALA A 201 -21.15 -6.62 -12.23
C ALA A 201 -21.02 -6.34 -10.72
N GLY A 202 -21.18 -7.36 -9.86
CA GLY A 202 -21.15 -7.18 -8.40
C GLY A 202 -22.37 -6.43 -7.83
N GLU A 203 -22.21 -5.83 -6.65
CA GLU A 203 -23.26 -5.14 -5.89
C GLU A 203 -22.80 -3.85 -5.22
N ILE A 204 -23.72 -3.17 -4.55
CA ILE A 204 -23.40 -2.18 -3.51
C ILE A 204 -23.77 -2.86 -2.19
N ARG A 205 -22.77 -3.28 -1.41
CA ARG A 205 -23.00 -3.91 -0.11
C ARG A 205 -23.58 -2.91 0.87
N LYS A 206 -24.47 -3.35 1.77
CA LYS A 206 -24.94 -2.51 2.91
C LYS A 206 -23.96 -2.50 4.09
N LYS A 207 -23.16 -3.55 4.24
CA LYS A 207 -22.11 -3.72 5.26
C LYS A 207 -20.89 -4.31 4.56
N CYS A 208 -19.68 -3.84 4.82
CA CYS A 208 -18.55 -4.22 3.97
C CYS A 208 -18.04 -5.64 4.28
N TYR A 209 -18.21 -6.14 5.50
CA TYR A 209 -17.80 -7.49 5.93
C TYR A 209 -18.61 -8.66 5.35
N VAL A 210 -19.75 -8.44 4.68
CA VAL A 210 -20.61 -9.52 4.18
C VAL A 210 -21.27 -9.17 2.84
N VAL A 211 -21.54 -10.19 2.01
CA VAL A 211 -22.39 -10.03 0.81
C VAL A 211 -23.84 -9.73 1.21
N ASN A 212 -24.60 -9.11 0.32
CA ASN A 212 -26.02 -8.76 0.56
C ASN A 212 -26.96 -9.98 0.62
#